data_AF-A0A553N7V9-F1
#
_entry.id   AF-A0A553N7V9-F1
#
_cell.length_a   1.000
_cell.length_b   1.000
_cell.length_c   1.000
_cell.angle_alpha   90.00
_cell.angle_beta   90.00
_cell.angle_gamma   90.00
#
_symmetry.space_group_name_H-M   'P 1'
#
loop_
_entity.id
_entity.type
_entity.pdbx_description
1 polymer ?
#
loop_
_entity_poly.entity_id
_entity_poly.type
_entity_poly.pdbx_seq_one_letter_code
_entity_poly.pdbx_strand_id
1 'polypeptide(L)'
;MLGFYTRDECLPSNKTMVHCTMKFCGKDGGATYLKQPVVQNRLGQVFPITVIGLVFTPRTLGARVFLSEQELEIYNQDDSESNPNPLPKRRKAKSTKKRDSKMKLMDDRPTESNSTIPEGLKSRALTVGKSFFPIPGHGRRAHITLGTSDGVPPVTTGFDLLEVVQREKEAFQSSLVVPTFDTAFGKLRNYEDDLWVLYFDRAWEIDSIFTGSY
;
A
#
# COMPACT_ATOMS: atom_id res chain seq x y z
N MET A 1 16.51 -7.92 -16.83
CA MET A 1 15.13 -8.20 -16.36
C MET A 1 14.82 -7.22 -15.25
N LEU A 2 13.65 -6.58 -15.27
CA LEU A 2 13.29 -5.37 -14.51
C LEU A 2 13.52 -5.52 -12.99
N GLY A 3 14.58 -4.91 -12.45
CA GLY A 3 14.84 -4.79 -11.01
C GLY A 3 14.57 -3.37 -10.51
N PHE A 4 13.41 -2.80 -10.85
CA PHE A 4 13.10 -1.39 -10.50
C PHE A 4 12.85 -1.20 -8.99
N TYR A 5 12.36 -2.25 -8.32
CA TYR A 5 12.27 -2.32 -6.88
C TYR A 5 13.17 -3.45 -6.37
N THR A 6 13.91 -3.19 -5.30
CA THR A 6 14.64 -4.18 -4.54
C THR A 6 13.97 -4.37 -3.20
N ARG A 7 14.20 -5.52 -2.57
CA ARG A 7 13.79 -5.78 -1.18
C ARG A 7 14.93 -5.58 -0.19
N ASP A 8 16.12 -5.27 -0.70
CA ASP A 8 17.36 -5.26 0.08
C ASP A 8 17.33 -4.14 1.12
N GLU A 9 16.76 -2.99 0.78
CA GLU A 9 16.57 -1.88 1.72
C GLU A 9 15.39 -2.09 2.68
N CYS A 10 14.51 -3.04 2.37
CA CYS A 10 13.33 -3.35 3.19
C CYS A 10 13.61 -4.34 4.32
N LEU A 11 14.78 -5.00 4.32
CA LEU A 11 15.10 -6.11 5.21
C LEU A 11 16.40 -5.81 5.99
N PRO A 12 16.35 -5.67 7.33
CA PRO A 12 17.57 -5.67 8.14
C PRO A 12 18.16 -7.07 8.14
N SER A 13 19.19 -7.29 7.30
CA SER A 13 20.22 -8.34 7.31
C SER A 13 19.83 -9.83 7.46
N ASN A 14 18.55 -10.18 7.63
CA ASN A 14 18.06 -11.56 7.60
C ASN A 14 16.54 -11.63 7.33
N LYS A 15 16.19 -12.50 6.36
CA LYS A 15 14.89 -13.19 6.15
C LYS A 15 13.79 -12.47 5.36
N THR A 16 13.14 -13.27 4.53
CA THR A 16 11.99 -13.07 3.63
C THR A 16 10.72 -12.49 4.27
N MET A 17 10.76 -12.10 5.54
CA MET A 17 9.59 -11.71 6.33
C MET A 17 9.19 -10.26 6.07
N VAL A 18 7.93 -10.05 5.75
CA VAL A 18 7.33 -8.72 5.60
C VAL A 18 6.63 -8.32 6.90
N HIS A 19 6.44 -7.01 7.12
CA HIS A 19 5.79 -6.50 8.33
C HIS A 19 4.89 -5.30 8.03
N CYS A 20 3.94 -5.05 8.92
CA CYS A 20 3.14 -3.81 8.96
C CYS A 20 3.48 -3.06 10.25
N THR A 21 3.98 -1.84 10.14
CA THR A 21 4.50 -1.09 11.29
C THR A 21 3.38 -0.39 12.05
N MET A 22 3.04 -0.89 13.25
CA MET A 22 2.02 -0.27 14.12
C MET A 22 2.50 1.03 14.79
N LYS A 23 3.77 1.08 15.21
CA LYS A 23 4.42 2.28 15.75
C LYS A 23 5.92 2.20 15.50
N PHE A 24 6.52 3.26 14.95
CA PHE A 24 7.96 3.44 15.00
C PHE A 24 8.37 4.09 16.33
N CYS A 25 9.17 3.39 17.12
CA CYS A 25 9.53 3.82 18.49
C CYS A 25 10.75 4.75 18.54
N GLY A 26 11.65 4.73 17.54
CA GLY A 26 12.87 5.53 17.53
C GLY A 26 13.68 5.41 18.83
N LYS A 27 14.52 6.42 19.12
CA LYS A 27 15.30 6.47 20.37
C LYS A 27 14.45 6.88 21.59
N ASP A 28 13.57 7.88 21.40
CA ASP A 28 12.86 8.53 22.51
C ASP A 28 11.32 8.45 22.41
N GLY A 29 10.79 7.96 21.29
CA GLY A 29 9.36 8.04 20.96
C GLY A 29 8.50 6.84 21.36
N GLY A 30 9.12 5.74 21.81
CA GLY A 30 8.43 4.47 22.07
C GLY A 30 7.96 4.28 23.51
N ALA A 31 8.56 4.96 24.49
CA ALA A 31 8.37 4.64 25.89
C ALA A 31 6.92 4.81 26.37
N THR A 32 6.23 5.86 25.90
CA THR A 32 4.81 6.10 26.25
C THR A 32 3.91 5.05 25.62
N TYR A 33 4.14 4.71 24.36
CA TYR A 33 3.36 3.70 23.63
C TYR A 33 3.50 2.31 24.26
N LEU A 34 4.73 1.88 24.58
CA LEU A 34 5.00 0.58 25.18
C LEU A 34 4.47 0.42 26.62
N LYS A 35 4.14 1.53 27.30
CA LYS A 35 3.53 1.53 28.64
C LYS A 35 2.01 1.44 28.61
N GLN A 36 1.37 1.56 27.44
CA GLN A 36 -0.07 1.46 27.34
C GLN A 36 -0.52 0.03 27.65
N PRO A 37 -1.47 -0.19 28.58
CA PRO A 37 -1.94 -1.54 28.92
C PRO A 37 -2.46 -2.32 27.71
N VAL A 38 -3.12 -1.62 26.77
CA VAL A 38 -3.61 -2.25 25.54
C VAL A 38 -2.46 -2.81 24.70
N VAL A 39 -1.36 -2.08 24.54
CA VAL A 39 -0.18 -2.53 23.78
C VAL A 39 0.48 -3.73 24.47
N GLN A 40 0.66 -3.65 25.79
CA GLN A 40 1.28 -4.75 26.56
C GLN A 40 0.45 -6.03 26.53
N ASN A 41 -0.87 -5.91 26.67
CA ASN A 41 -1.78 -7.05 26.67
C ASN A 41 -1.86 -7.75 25.32
N ARG A 42 -1.65 -7.01 24.21
CA ARG A 42 -1.69 -7.55 22.84
C ARG A 42 -0.35 -8.09 22.35
N LEU A 43 0.76 -7.78 23.01
CA LEU A 43 2.09 -8.21 22.57
C LEU A 43 2.18 -9.74 22.51
N GLY A 44 2.64 -10.27 21.38
CA GLY A 44 2.74 -11.71 21.10
C GLY A 44 1.45 -12.36 20.62
N GLN A 45 0.32 -11.63 20.55
CA GLN A 45 -0.93 -12.15 19.98
C GLN A 45 -0.88 -12.18 18.45
N VAL A 46 -1.68 -13.08 17.88
CA VAL A 46 -1.89 -13.19 16.43
C VAL A 46 -3.02 -12.27 15.99
N PHE A 47 -2.78 -11.48 14.95
CA PHE A 47 -3.75 -10.61 14.30
C PHE A 47 -3.85 -10.92 12.80
N PRO A 48 -5.06 -11.06 12.25
CA PRO A 48 -5.24 -11.21 10.81
C PRO A 48 -5.15 -9.85 10.11
N ILE A 49 -4.02 -9.58 9.45
CA ILE A 49 -3.85 -8.38 8.63
C ILE A 49 -4.64 -8.53 7.34
N THR A 50 -5.50 -7.54 7.04
CA THR A 50 -6.31 -7.53 5.82
C THR A 50 -5.64 -6.69 4.74
N VAL A 51 -5.17 -7.32 3.65
CA VAL A 51 -4.62 -6.64 2.47
C VAL A 51 -5.73 -6.40 1.44
N ILE A 52 -5.90 -5.14 1.04
CA ILE A 52 -7.00 -4.70 0.16
C ILE A 52 -6.53 -4.25 -1.23
N GLY A 53 -5.22 -4.14 -1.44
CA GLY A 53 -4.66 -3.74 -2.72
C GLY A 53 -3.16 -3.52 -2.70
N LEU A 54 -2.63 -3.14 -3.85
CA LEU A 54 -1.22 -2.80 -4.06
C LEU A 54 -1.09 -1.36 -4.54
N VAL A 55 -0.04 -0.67 -4.08
CA VAL A 55 0.34 0.67 -4.53
C VAL A 55 1.66 0.59 -5.26
N PHE A 56 1.73 1.24 -6.41
CA PHE A 56 2.92 1.34 -7.24
C PHE A 56 3.25 2.80 -7.47
N THR A 57 4.48 3.18 -7.13
CA THR A 57 5.07 4.49 -7.41
C THR A 57 6.49 4.29 -7.92
N PRO A 58 7.12 5.26 -8.61
CA PRO A 58 8.53 5.18 -8.98
C PRO A 58 9.51 4.99 -7.81
N ARG A 59 9.01 5.02 -6.56
CA ARG A 59 9.81 4.90 -5.35
C ARG A 59 9.54 3.60 -4.61
N THR A 60 8.28 3.16 -4.58
CA THR A 60 7.87 2.05 -3.71
C THR A 60 6.84 1.13 -4.35
N LEU A 61 6.92 -0.14 -3.97
CA LEU A 61 5.88 -1.13 -4.11
C LEU A 61 5.37 -1.50 -2.72
N GLY A 62 4.09 -1.21 -2.46
CA GLY A 62 3.47 -1.42 -1.15
C GLY A 62 2.18 -2.24 -1.24
N ALA A 63 1.91 -3.03 -0.21
CA ALA A 63 0.58 -3.58 0.05
C ALA A 63 -0.20 -2.64 0.97
N ARG A 64 -1.42 -2.30 0.55
CA ARG A 64 -2.34 -1.47 1.33
C ARG A 64 -3.08 -2.35 2.33
N VAL A 65 -2.99 -1.97 3.60
CA VAL A 65 -3.57 -2.72 4.72
C VAL A 65 -4.81 -2.00 5.24
N PHE A 66 -5.88 -2.75 5.46
CA PHE A 66 -7.03 -2.35 6.24
C PHE A 66 -6.89 -2.91 7.65
N LEU A 67 -6.89 -2.02 8.65
CA LEU A 67 -6.84 -2.40 10.06
C LEU A 67 -8.25 -2.52 10.62
N SER A 68 -8.52 -3.61 11.34
CA SER A 68 -9.70 -3.80 12.16
C SER A 68 -9.71 -2.87 13.38
N GLU A 69 -10.86 -2.75 14.05
CA GLU A 69 -10.99 -1.94 15.27
C GLU A 69 -9.97 -2.34 16.35
N GLN A 70 -9.72 -3.64 16.53
CA GLN A 70 -8.75 -4.15 17.49
C GLN A 70 -7.30 -3.81 17.12
N GLU A 71 -6.97 -3.81 15.84
CA GLU A 71 -5.64 -3.41 15.37
C GLU A 71 -5.45 -1.90 15.48
N LEU A 72 -6.52 -1.12 15.25
CA LEU A 72 -6.50 0.34 15.43
C LEU A 72 -6.28 0.77 16.89
N GLU A 73 -6.69 -0.03 17.88
CA GLU A 73 -6.40 0.22 19.31
C GLU A 73 -4.90 0.28 19.60
N ILE A 74 -4.10 -0.50 18.86
CA ILE A 74 -2.64 -0.57 19.02
C ILE A 74 -1.88 0.18 17.91
N TYR A 75 -2.57 0.75 16.92
CA TYR A 75 -1.94 1.51 15.84
C TYR A 75 -1.72 2.97 16.25
N ASN A 76 -0.48 3.46 16.10
CA ASN A 76 -0.08 4.79 16.54
C ASN A 76 0.97 5.42 15.59
N GLN A 77 0.77 5.26 14.29
CA GLN A 77 1.48 6.09 13.30
C GLN A 77 0.77 7.42 13.12
N ASP A 78 1.53 8.42 12.67
CA ASP A 78 0.96 9.70 12.27
C ASP A 78 0.40 9.61 10.84
N ASP A 79 -0.92 9.56 10.74
CA ASP A 79 -1.67 9.55 9.48
C ASP A 79 -1.81 10.95 8.84
N SER A 80 -1.31 11.99 9.50
CA SER A 80 -1.31 13.39 9.05
C SER A 80 0.08 13.91 8.69
N GLU A 81 1.11 13.10 8.86
CA GLU A 81 2.49 13.47 8.57
C GLU A 81 2.64 13.87 7.09
N SER A 82 3.22 15.04 6.85
CA SER A 82 3.46 15.50 5.48
C SER A 82 4.57 14.68 4.83
N ASN A 83 4.37 14.31 3.56
CA ASN A 83 5.42 13.68 2.79
C ASN A 83 6.55 14.70 2.54
N PRO A 84 7.80 14.45 3.00
CA PRO A 84 8.92 15.37 2.76
C PRO A 84 9.28 15.47 1.27
N ASN A 85 8.96 14.45 0.47
CA ASN A 85 9.24 14.36 -0.95
C ASN A 85 7.97 13.93 -1.73
N PRO A 86 6.96 14.82 -1.87
CA PRO A 86 5.69 14.47 -2.53
C PRO A 86 5.90 14.03 -3.98
N LEU A 87 5.04 13.15 -4.52
CA LEU A 87 5.10 12.84 -5.95
C LEU A 87 4.79 14.09 -6.78
N PRO A 88 5.42 14.22 -7.96
CA PRO A 88 5.10 15.30 -8.88
C PRO A 88 3.62 15.21 -9.27
N LYS A 89 2.89 16.33 -9.13
CA LYS A 89 1.50 16.43 -9.59
C LYS A 89 1.48 16.54 -11.12
N ARG A 90 0.53 15.88 -11.79
CA ARG A 90 0.35 16.09 -13.23
C ARG A 90 0.06 17.56 -13.49
N ARG A 91 0.93 18.21 -14.27
CA ARG A 91 0.68 19.57 -14.74
C ARG A 91 -0.56 19.50 -15.63
N LYS A 92 -1.60 20.31 -15.34
CA LYS A 92 -2.73 20.45 -16.26
C LYS A 92 -2.15 20.88 -17.62
N ALA A 93 -2.21 20.00 -18.61
CA ALA A 93 -1.78 20.34 -19.95
C ALA A 93 -2.59 21.57 -20.41
N LYS A 94 -1.89 22.66 -20.77
CA LYS A 94 -2.50 23.68 -21.64
C LYS A 94 -2.91 22.94 -22.90
N SER A 95 -4.16 23.09 -23.34
CA SER A 95 -4.66 22.41 -24.53
C SER A 95 -3.80 22.79 -25.74
N THR A 96 -2.94 21.89 -26.16
CA THR A 96 -2.26 21.98 -27.46
C THR A 96 -2.68 20.76 -28.28
N LYS A 97 -3.10 21.05 -29.51
CA LYS A 97 -3.76 20.14 -30.45
C LYS A 97 -3.05 18.79 -30.59
N LYS A 98 -3.90 17.77 -30.63
CA LYS A 98 -3.70 16.36 -31.01
C LYS A 98 -2.62 16.15 -32.08
N ARG A 99 -1.66 15.27 -31.80
CA ARG A 99 -0.90 14.53 -32.82
C ARG A 99 -1.03 13.04 -32.52
N ASP A 100 -1.67 12.33 -33.45
CA ASP A 100 -1.81 10.88 -33.43
C ASP A 100 -0.44 10.25 -33.72
N SER A 101 0.11 9.50 -32.76
CA SER A 101 1.22 8.56 -33.01
C SER A 101 0.81 7.16 -32.57
N LYS A 102 0.51 6.32 -33.57
CA LYS A 102 0.29 4.87 -33.44
C LYS A 102 1.56 4.22 -32.87
N MET A 103 1.55 3.81 -31.61
CA MET A 103 2.47 2.79 -31.11
C MET A 103 1.86 1.41 -31.36
N LYS A 104 2.58 0.57 -32.11
CA LYS A 104 2.28 -0.86 -32.25
C LYS A 104 2.64 -1.56 -30.94
N LEU A 105 1.68 -2.23 -30.31
CA LEU A 105 1.98 -3.27 -29.31
C LEU A 105 2.69 -4.43 -30.02
N MET A 106 3.85 -4.84 -29.49
CA MET A 106 4.45 -6.14 -29.79
C MET A 106 3.81 -7.16 -28.85
N ASP A 107 3.30 -8.25 -29.44
CA ASP A 107 2.69 -9.39 -28.77
C ASP A 107 3.80 -10.31 -28.24
N ASP A 108 4.28 -10.04 -27.03
CA ASP A 108 5.11 -10.97 -26.27
C ASP A 108 4.22 -11.71 -25.27
N ARG A 109 3.70 -12.87 -25.69
CA ARG A 109 3.00 -13.83 -24.84
C ARG A 109 3.91 -14.29 -23.69
N PRO A 110 3.59 -14.03 -22.41
CA PRO A 110 4.28 -14.66 -21.30
C PRO A 110 3.81 -16.12 -21.21
N THR A 111 4.76 -17.05 -21.27
CA THR A 111 4.56 -18.46 -20.97
C THR A 111 3.92 -18.61 -19.59
N GLU A 112 2.80 -19.35 -19.52
CA GLU A 112 2.06 -19.61 -18.29
C GLU A 112 2.98 -20.24 -17.24
N SER A 113 3.36 -19.47 -16.22
CA SER A 113 3.85 -20.00 -14.97
C SER A 113 2.65 -20.10 -14.03
N ASN A 114 2.24 -21.35 -13.75
CA ASN A 114 1.24 -21.66 -12.74
C ASN A 114 1.74 -21.19 -11.37
N SER A 115 1.37 -19.97 -10.96
CA SER A 115 1.55 -19.49 -9.60
C SER A 115 0.36 -19.97 -8.76
N THR A 116 0.49 -21.17 -8.22
CA THR A 116 -0.42 -21.69 -7.20
C THR A 116 -0.42 -20.73 -6.01
N ILE A 117 -1.60 -20.20 -5.65
CA ILE A 117 -1.77 -19.42 -4.42
C ILE A 117 -1.33 -20.31 -3.24
N PRO A 118 -0.43 -19.85 -2.35
CA PRO A 118 0.02 -20.65 -1.22
C PRO A 118 -1.16 -21.13 -0.37
N GLU A 119 -1.20 -22.44 -0.08
CA GLU A 119 -2.11 -23.05 0.89
C GLU A 119 -1.96 -22.35 2.25
N GLY A 120 -2.90 -21.45 2.58
CA GLY A 120 -2.88 -20.68 3.82
C GLY A 120 -3.49 -19.29 3.72
N LEU A 121 -3.63 -18.73 2.52
CA LEU A 121 -4.24 -17.42 2.34
C LEU A 121 -5.77 -17.50 2.41
N LYS A 122 -6.37 -16.98 3.48
CA LYS A 122 -7.83 -16.88 3.59
C LYS A 122 -8.29 -15.67 2.78
N SER A 123 -8.95 -15.91 1.66
CA SER A 123 -9.63 -14.84 0.92
C SER A 123 -10.98 -14.57 1.58
N ARG A 124 -11.20 -13.34 2.05
CA ARG A 124 -12.51 -12.90 2.54
C ARG A 124 -13.12 -12.00 1.47
N ALA A 125 -14.28 -12.40 0.95
CA ALA A 125 -15.13 -11.49 0.21
C ALA A 125 -15.61 -10.43 1.21
N LEU A 126 -14.94 -9.27 1.25
CA LEU A 126 -15.56 -8.08 1.83
C LEU A 126 -16.89 -7.88 1.09
N THR A 127 -17.96 -7.48 1.77
CA THR A 127 -19.28 -7.33 1.15
C THR A 127 -19.20 -6.23 0.06
N VAL A 128 -18.88 -6.63 -1.18
CA VAL A 128 -18.51 -5.74 -2.29
C VAL A 128 -19.78 -5.14 -2.89
N GLY A 129 -20.25 -4.05 -2.29
CA GLY A 129 -21.15 -3.09 -2.95
C GLY A 129 -20.42 -1.86 -3.51
N LYS A 130 -19.15 -1.67 -3.15
CA LYS A 130 -18.30 -0.57 -3.61
C LYS A 130 -16.90 -1.13 -3.88
N SER A 131 -16.48 -1.22 -5.15
CA SER A 131 -15.17 -1.73 -5.59
C SER A 131 -13.98 -0.84 -5.19
N PHE A 132 -14.15 -0.01 -4.18
CA PHE A 132 -13.24 1.07 -3.84
C PHE A 132 -13.31 1.37 -2.35
N PHE A 133 -12.21 1.09 -1.65
CA PHE A 133 -12.05 1.29 -0.21
C PHE A 133 -11.00 2.36 0.03
N PRO A 134 -11.33 3.66 -0.12
CA PRO A 134 -10.54 4.64 0.59
C PRO A 134 -10.65 4.28 2.07
N ILE A 135 -9.53 4.22 2.79
CA ILE A 135 -9.54 4.04 4.24
C ILE A 135 -9.76 5.44 4.84
N PRO A 136 -10.98 5.80 5.27
CA PRO A 136 -11.19 7.11 5.87
C PRO A 136 -10.62 7.10 7.29
N GLY A 137 -10.00 8.20 7.71
CA GLY A 137 -9.65 8.39 9.13
C GLY A 137 -8.36 7.70 9.56
N HIS A 138 -8.38 7.06 10.72
CA HIS A 138 -7.19 6.46 11.37
C HIS A 138 -6.84 5.10 10.75
N GLY A 139 -5.55 4.76 10.68
CA GLY A 139 -5.03 3.57 10.01
C GLY A 139 -4.73 3.74 8.52
N ARG A 140 -4.90 4.93 7.94
CA ARG A 140 -4.83 5.11 6.48
C ARG A 140 -3.40 4.99 5.93
N ARG A 141 -2.39 5.15 6.78
CA ARG A 141 -0.96 4.94 6.47
C ARG A 141 -0.52 3.48 6.67
N ALA A 142 -1.37 2.60 7.19
CA ALA A 142 -1.01 1.20 7.43
C ALA A 142 -0.68 0.47 6.13
N HIS A 143 0.47 -0.20 6.12
CA HIS A 143 1.01 -0.80 4.91
C HIS A 143 2.05 -1.86 5.21
N ILE A 144 2.30 -2.67 4.18
CA ILE A 144 3.45 -3.56 4.11
C ILE A 144 4.31 -3.11 2.94
N THR A 145 5.57 -2.74 3.19
CA THR A 145 6.50 -2.44 2.09
C THR A 145 6.99 -3.75 1.47
N LEU A 146 6.79 -3.88 0.16
CA LEU A 146 7.17 -5.06 -0.62
C LEU A 146 8.42 -4.83 -1.46
N GLY A 147 8.80 -3.58 -1.70
CA GLY A 147 10.05 -3.20 -2.33
C GLY A 147 10.20 -1.68 -2.46
N THR A 148 11.44 -1.24 -2.58
CA THR A 148 11.81 0.17 -2.78
C THR A 148 12.79 0.31 -3.92
N SER A 149 12.82 1.47 -4.56
CA SER A 149 13.89 1.82 -5.49
C SER A 149 15.18 2.15 -4.74
N ASP A 150 16.30 2.14 -5.44
CA ASP A 150 17.63 2.38 -4.86
C ASP A 150 17.70 3.70 -4.08
N GLY A 151 18.16 3.65 -2.83
CA GLY A 151 18.26 4.79 -1.92
C GLY A 151 16.93 5.29 -1.35
N VAL A 152 15.82 4.57 -1.55
CA VAL A 152 14.49 4.97 -1.06
C VAL A 152 14.16 4.24 0.25
N PRO A 153 14.01 4.95 1.38
CA PRO A 153 13.73 4.28 2.65
C PRO A 153 12.32 3.65 2.66
N PRO A 154 12.12 2.48 3.28
CA PRO A 154 10.82 1.79 3.31
C PRO A 154 9.64 2.58 3.89
N VAL A 155 9.91 3.57 4.76
CA VAL A 155 8.88 4.46 5.33
C VAL A 155 8.19 5.30 4.25
N THR A 156 8.83 5.50 3.10
CA THR A 156 8.27 6.21 1.94
C THR A 156 6.95 5.61 1.46
N THR A 157 6.78 4.29 1.57
CA THR A 157 5.53 3.60 1.18
C THR A 157 4.33 4.12 1.96
N GLY A 158 4.51 4.44 3.25
CA GLY A 158 3.45 5.02 4.07
C GLY A 158 3.06 6.42 3.59
N PHE A 159 4.03 7.24 3.19
CA PHE A 159 3.76 8.56 2.63
C PHE A 159 3.09 8.48 1.26
N ASP A 160 3.49 7.52 0.42
CA ASP A 160 2.86 7.27 -0.87
C ASP A 160 1.39 6.90 -0.70
N LEU A 161 1.04 6.12 0.33
CA LEU A 161 -0.34 5.79 0.67
C LEU A 161 -1.15 6.99 1.19
N LEU A 162 -0.56 7.88 1.98
CA LEU A 162 -1.22 9.13 2.38
C LEU A 162 -1.56 9.97 1.15
N GLU A 163 -0.67 10.01 0.16
CA GLU A 163 -0.90 10.69 -1.11
C GLU A 163 -2.00 10.01 -1.93
N VAL A 164 -2.05 8.68 -1.99
CA VAL A 164 -3.18 7.93 -2.56
C VAL A 164 -4.50 8.39 -1.92
N VAL A 165 -4.61 8.34 -0.60
CA VAL A 165 -5.86 8.70 0.11
C VAL A 165 -6.28 10.13 -0.18
N GLN A 166 -5.32 11.05 -0.29
CA GLN A 166 -5.61 12.43 -0.66
C GLN A 166 -6.16 12.53 -2.09
N ARG A 167 -5.57 11.82 -3.07
CA ARG A 167 -6.05 11.81 -4.47
C ARG A 167 -7.39 11.12 -4.63
N GLU A 168 -7.63 10.06 -3.87
CA GLU A 168 -8.92 9.39 -3.79
C GLU A 168 -10.02 10.36 -3.35
N LYS A 169 -9.75 11.15 -2.31
CA LYS A 169 -10.66 12.17 -1.79
C LYS A 169 -10.89 13.29 -2.79
N GLU A 170 -9.84 13.80 -3.41
CA GLU A 170 -9.93 14.84 -4.44
C GLU A 170 -10.75 14.36 -5.64
N ALA A 171 -10.50 13.14 -6.13
CA ALA A 171 -11.24 12.56 -7.25
C ALA A 171 -12.72 12.38 -6.92
N PHE A 172 -13.04 11.92 -5.70
CA PHE A 172 -14.42 11.79 -5.23
C PHE A 172 -15.13 13.16 -5.13
N GLN A 173 -14.49 14.15 -4.51
CA GLN A 173 -15.07 15.49 -4.31
C GLN A 173 -15.24 16.27 -5.62
N SER A 174 -14.31 16.12 -6.55
CA SER A 174 -14.33 16.83 -7.84
C SER A 174 -15.05 16.06 -8.96
N SER A 175 -15.59 14.87 -8.67
CA SER A 175 -16.14 13.95 -9.67
C SER A 175 -15.18 13.69 -10.84
N LEU A 176 -13.87 13.66 -10.55
CA LEU A 176 -12.84 13.44 -11.56
C LEU A 176 -12.93 12.00 -12.06
N VAL A 177 -12.93 11.84 -13.38
CA VAL A 177 -12.82 10.52 -14.00
C VAL A 177 -11.37 10.04 -13.83
N VAL A 178 -11.19 9.06 -12.96
CA VAL A 178 -9.91 8.38 -12.74
C VAL A 178 -9.80 7.23 -13.73
N PRO A 179 -8.77 7.17 -14.59
CA PRO A 179 -8.53 6.02 -15.47
C PRO A 179 -8.53 4.73 -14.65
N THR A 180 -9.39 3.79 -15.06
CA THR A 180 -9.64 2.55 -14.34
C THR A 180 -9.66 1.42 -15.35
N PHE A 181 -8.92 0.36 -15.05
CA PHE A 181 -8.75 -0.82 -15.90
C PHE A 181 -9.15 -2.06 -15.11
N ASP A 182 -9.95 -2.93 -15.72
CA ASP A 182 -10.27 -4.22 -15.14
C ASP A 182 -9.10 -5.19 -15.32
N THR A 183 -8.84 -5.99 -14.29
CA THR A 183 -7.79 -7.01 -14.27
C THR A 183 -8.37 -8.31 -13.73
N ALA A 184 -7.63 -9.42 -13.84
CA ALA A 184 -8.06 -10.71 -13.28
C ALA A 184 -8.20 -10.71 -11.74
N PHE A 185 -7.62 -9.73 -11.05
CA PHE A 185 -7.56 -9.67 -9.58
C PHE A 185 -8.32 -8.48 -8.98
N GLY A 186 -8.87 -7.60 -9.83
CA GLY A 186 -9.62 -6.42 -9.43
C GLY A 186 -9.40 -5.22 -10.33
N LYS A 187 -9.49 -4.01 -9.77
CA LYS A 187 -9.47 -2.76 -10.54
C LYS A 187 -8.16 -2.01 -10.35
N LEU A 188 -7.44 -1.78 -11.45
CA LEU A 188 -6.25 -0.95 -11.48
C LEU A 188 -6.66 0.50 -11.77
N ARG A 189 -6.31 1.43 -10.88
CA ARG A 189 -6.62 2.86 -11.02
C ARG A 189 -5.34 3.68 -11.10
N ASN A 190 -5.36 4.68 -11.96
CA ASN A 190 -4.28 5.64 -12.13
C ASN A 190 -4.69 7.01 -11.61
N TYR A 191 -4.08 7.47 -10.52
CA TYR A 191 -4.41 8.76 -9.89
C TYR A 191 -3.56 9.91 -10.41
N GLU A 192 -2.33 9.62 -10.84
CA GLU A 192 -1.38 10.53 -11.50
C GLU A 192 -0.45 9.72 -12.39
N ASP A 193 0.37 10.36 -13.23
CA ASP A 193 1.29 9.69 -14.17
C ASP A 193 2.06 8.51 -13.54
N ASP A 194 2.46 8.68 -12.29
CA ASP A 194 3.33 7.78 -11.53
C ASP A 194 2.68 7.24 -10.23
N LEU A 195 1.35 7.31 -10.11
CA LEU A 195 0.63 6.83 -8.92
C LEU A 195 -0.49 5.86 -9.30
N TRP A 196 -0.22 4.58 -9.09
CA TRP A 196 -1.14 3.49 -9.45
C TRP A 196 -1.54 2.69 -8.23
N VAL A 197 -2.81 2.28 -8.20
CA VAL A 197 -3.35 1.43 -7.15
C VAL A 197 -4.16 0.30 -7.76
N LEU A 198 -3.80 -0.94 -7.45
CA LEU A 198 -4.61 -2.11 -7.74
C LEU A 198 -5.48 -2.41 -6.51
N TYR A 199 -6.80 -2.24 -6.65
CA TYR A 199 -7.75 -2.68 -5.63
C TYR A 199 -8.17 -4.11 -5.92
N PHE A 200 -8.05 -4.99 -4.93
CA PHE A 200 -8.46 -6.38 -5.10
C PHE A 200 -9.99 -6.53 -5.09
N ASP A 201 -10.52 -7.46 -5.88
CA ASP A 201 -11.93 -7.85 -5.81
C ASP A 201 -12.27 -8.56 -4.49
N ARG A 202 -11.26 -9.19 -3.87
CA ARG A 202 -11.36 -9.86 -2.58
C ARG A 202 -10.16 -9.49 -1.72
N ALA A 203 -10.40 -9.15 -0.47
CA ALA A 203 -9.31 -8.89 0.45
C ALA A 203 -8.63 -10.20 0.88
N TRP A 204 -7.35 -10.08 1.18
CA TRP A 204 -6.53 -11.21 1.62
C TRP A 204 -6.23 -11.06 3.11
N GLU A 205 -6.56 -12.08 3.90
CA GLU A 205 -6.24 -12.12 5.31
C GLU A 205 -4.98 -12.94 5.53
N ILE A 206 -4.00 -12.35 6.21
CA ILE A 206 -2.71 -12.96 6.53
C ILE A 206 -2.53 -12.93 8.04
N ASP A 207 -2.40 -14.09 8.65
CA ASP A 207 -2.10 -14.18 10.08
C ASP A 207 -0.70 -13.59 10.35
N SER A 208 -0.63 -12.68 11.32
CA SER A 208 0.59 -11.97 11.70
C SER A 208 0.74 -11.95 13.22
N ILE A 209 1.96 -11.79 13.73
CA ILE A 209 2.21 -11.69 15.18
C ILE A 209 2.53 -10.22 15.50
N PHE A 210 1.84 -9.66 16.49
CA PHE A 210 2.18 -8.32 17.00
C PHE A 210 3.39 -8.41 17.92
N THR A 211 4.53 -7.89 17.48
CA THR A 211 5.81 -7.97 18.21
C THR A 211 6.68 -6.74 17.98
N GLY A 212 7.69 -6.55 18.83
CA GLY A 212 8.78 -5.60 18.61
C GLY A 212 9.83 -6.16 17.65
N SER A 213 10.46 -5.26 16.88
CA SER A 213 11.68 -5.51 16.12
C SER A 213 12.79 -4.64 16.69
N TYR A 214 13.97 -5.22 16.89
CA TYR A 214 15.13 -4.58 17.54
C TYR A 214 16.36 -4.63 16.64
#